data_AF-A0A359M2T1-F1
#
_entry.id   AF-A0A359M2T1-F1
#
_cell.length_a   1.000
_cell.length_b   1.000
_cell.length_c   1.000
_cell.angle_alpha   90.00
_cell.angle_beta   90.00
_cell.angle_gamma   90.00
#
_symmetry.space_group_name_H-M   'P 1'
#
loop_
_entity.id
_entity.type
_entity.pdbx_description
1 polymer ?
#
loop_
_entity_poly.entity_id
_entity_poly.type
_entity_poly.pdbx_seq_one_letter_code
_entity_poly.pdbx_strand_id
1 'polypeptide(L)'
;MTLPRPRTSDSKSLKTPEGECRMSGIAERLRKEFRDLEYAEGYAESYLDSYIATQIKVLRQQRGLTQAELAAAMGTKQAAISRVENVNYSSWSVATLRNLAKAFRVRLHISFESFGTLPNEVDRFGKQTLERPPHESDPALWRQDDVPGETKVLIMPPVASRTEMFPMMVGTRPVIPHKPVSTASRMTIETTTYETTFSVGKK
;
A
#
# COMPACT_ATOMS: atom_id res chain seq x y z
N MET A 1 -5.69 -28.72 23.20
CA MET A 1 -6.76 -28.07 24.00
C MET A 1 -7.63 -27.28 23.03
N THR A 2 -8.90 -27.65 22.88
CA THR A 2 -9.84 -27.01 21.95
C THR A 2 -10.59 -25.93 22.69
N LEU A 3 -10.40 -24.66 22.33
CA LEU A 3 -11.07 -23.53 22.96
C LEU A 3 -12.58 -23.52 22.65
N PRO A 4 -13.44 -23.09 23.60
CA PRO A 4 -14.88 -23.15 23.45
C PRO A 4 -15.40 -22.16 22.41
N ARG A 5 -16.31 -22.62 21.53
CA ARG A 5 -17.06 -21.75 20.61
C ARG A 5 -18.18 -21.01 21.35
N PRO A 6 -18.52 -19.76 20.94
CA PRO A 6 -19.58 -19.00 21.59
C PRO A 6 -20.96 -19.67 21.42
N ARG A 7 -21.71 -19.74 22.52
CA ARG A 7 -23.11 -20.24 22.54
C ARG A 7 -24.01 -19.30 21.75
N THR A 8 -24.71 -19.82 20.75
CA THR A 8 -25.83 -19.16 20.08
C THR A 8 -27.03 -19.17 21.03
N SER A 9 -27.53 -18.00 21.42
CA SER A 9 -28.82 -17.86 22.10
C SER A 9 -29.76 -17.00 21.26
N ASP A 10 -31.04 -17.29 21.43
CA ASP A 10 -32.15 -17.11 20.51
C ASP A 10 -32.41 -15.70 19.96
N SER A 11 -32.81 -15.66 18.69
CA SER A 11 -33.25 -14.48 17.97
C SER A 11 -34.64 -14.01 18.45
N LYS A 12 -34.68 -12.97 19.28
CA LYS A 12 -35.91 -12.21 19.52
C LYS A 12 -35.78 -10.82 18.88
N SER A 13 -36.52 -10.64 17.80
CA SER A 13 -36.54 -9.45 16.96
C SER A 13 -37.20 -8.28 17.69
N LEU A 14 -36.45 -7.22 17.95
CA LEU A 14 -36.96 -5.93 18.45
C LEU A 14 -36.50 -4.84 17.48
N LYS A 15 -37.46 -4.23 16.79
CA LYS A 15 -37.27 -3.09 15.88
C LYS A 15 -36.69 -1.92 16.68
N THR A 16 -35.62 -1.29 16.18
CA THR A 16 -35.01 -0.11 16.80
C THR A 16 -35.24 1.12 15.91
N PRO A 17 -35.65 2.27 16.46
CA PRO A 17 -35.82 3.51 15.70
C PRO A 17 -34.47 4.11 15.31
N GLU A 18 -34.49 4.88 14.24
CA GLU A 18 -33.34 5.50 13.59
C GLU A 18 -32.74 6.61 14.48
N GLY A 19 -31.42 6.61 14.66
CA GLY A 19 -30.67 7.80 15.11
C GLY A 19 -29.83 7.70 16.38
N GLU A 20 -29.76 6.56 17.09
CA GLU A 20 -28.84 6.40 18.23
C GLU A 20 -27.53 5.74 17.78
N CYS A 21 -26.39 6.39 18.08
CA CYS A 21 -25.08 5.77 18.02
C CYS A 21 -25.14 4.52 18.90
N ARG A 22 -25.28 3.33 18.30
CA ARG A 22 -25.28 2.05 19.02
C ARG A 22 -23.96 2.00 19.77
N MET A 23 -23.97 2.31 21.06
CA MET A 23 -22.96 1.82 21.98
C MET A 23 -22.96 0.32 21.77
N SER A 24 -21.95 -0.19 21.07
CA SER A 24 -22.01 -1.57 20.66
C SER A 24 -21.97 -2.41 21.92
N GLY A 25 -22.91 -3.35 22.02
CA GLY A 25 -22.93 -4.28 23.15
C GLY A 25 -21.64 -5.09 23.24
N ILE A 26 -20.84 -5.14 22.16
CA ILE A 26 -19.58 -5.85 22.08
C ILE A 26 -18.52 -5.16 22.94
N ALA A 27 -18.29 -3.85 22.77
CA ALA A 27 -17.25 -3.15 23.51
C ALA A 27 -17.51 -3.19 25.03
N GLU A 28 -18.75 -2.95 25.46
CA GLU A 28 -19.11 -2.96 26.88
C GLU A 28 -19.03 -4.36 27.49
N ARG A 29 -19.38 -5.40 26.73
CA ARG A 29 -19.20 -6.79 27.15
C ARG A 29 -17.72 -7.13 27.33
N LEU A 30 -16.88 -6.80 26.34
CA LEU A 30 -15.44 -7.10 26.39
C LEU A 30 -14.74 -6.37 27.54
N ARG A 31 -15.14 -5.14 27.89
CA ARG A 31 -14.62 -4.44 29.08
C ARG A 31 -14.83 -5.20 30.38
N LYS A 32 -15.92 -5.98 30.48
CA LYS A 32 -16.20 -6.80 31.66
C LYS A 32 -15.39 -8.10 31.62
N GLU A 33 -15.34 -8.74 30.45
CA GLU A 33 -14.62 -10.00 30.27
C GLU A 33 -13.10 -9.84 30.40
N PHE A 34 -12.52 -8.73 29.91
CA PHE A 34 -11.06 -8.44 30.01
C PHE A 34 -10.58 -8.06 31.42
N ARG A 35 -11.47 -8.07 32.43
CA ARG A 35 -11.05 -8.04 33.84
C ARG A 35 -10.36 -9.35 34.25
N ASP A 36 -10.64 -10.43 33.53
CA ASP A 36 -9.91 -11.68 33.62
C ASP A 36 -8.71 -11.66 32.66
N LEU A 37 -7.51 -11.83 33.21
CA LEU A 37 -6.26 -11.67 32.44
C LEU A 37 -6.07 -12.78 31.41
N GLU A 38 -6.33 -14.03 31.77
CA GLU A 38 -6.17 -15.19 30.87
C GLU A 38 -7.08 -15.05 29.65
N TYR A 39 -8.34 -14.64 29.88
CA TYR A 39 -9.26 -14.33 28.80
C TYR A 39 -8.79 -13.15 27.95
N ALA A 40 -8.31 -12.07 28.56
CA ALA A 40 -7.82 -10.90 27.84
C ALA A 40 -6.62 -11.22 26.94
N GLU A 41 -5.66 -12.00 27.45
CA GLU A 41 -4.48 -12.42 26.70
C GLU A 41 -4.84 -13.29 25.49
N GLY A 42 -5.63 -14.35 25.70
CA GLY A 42 -6.03 -15.25 24.61
C GLY A 42 -6.89 -14.56 23.55
N TYR A 43 -7.74 -13.62 23.97
CA TYR A 43 -8.50 -12.81 23.02
C TYR A 43 -7.61 -11.84 22.25
N ALA A 44 -6.70 -11.14 22.93
CA ALA A 44 -5.78 -10.19 22.29
C ALA A 44 -4.90 -10.86 21.24
N GLU A 45 -4.36 -12.05 21.52
CA GLU A 45 -3.58 -12.84 20.57
C GLU A 45 -4.41 -13.21 19.34
N SER A 46 -5.59 -13.82 19.55
CA SER A 46 -6.49 -14.24 18.47
C SER A 46 -6.97 -13.06 17.60
N TYR A 47 -7.22 -11.91 18.25
CA TYR A 47 -7.60 -10.69 17.56
C TYR A 47 -6.45 -10.12 16.73
N LEU A 48 -5.22 -10.10 17.26
CA LEU A 48 -4.05 -9.62 16.53
C LEU A 48 -3.82 -10.42 15.25
N ASP A 49 -3.91 -11.75 15.30
CA ASP A 49 -3.77 -12.61 14.14
C ASP A 49 -4.82 -12.32 13.07
N SER A 50 -6.09 -12.24 13.51
CA SER A 50 -7.22 -11.90 12.64
C SER A 50 -7.06 -10.52 12.02
N TYR A 51 -6.58 -9.54 12.80
CA TYR A 51 -6.38 -8.16 12.38
C TYR A 51 -5.30 -8.09 11.28
N ILE A 52 -4.12 -8.67 11.51
CA ILE A 52 -3.01 -8.65 10.56
C ILE A 52 -3.41 -9.34 9.25
N ALA A 53 -3.96 -10.56 9.32
CA ALA A 53 -4.39 -11.31 8.14
C ALA A 53 -5.44 -10.54 7.31
N THR A 54 -6.43 -9.96 8.00
CA THR A 54 -7.50 -9.19 7.34
C THR A 54 -6.96 -7.91 6.75
N GLN A 55 -6.06 -7.20 7.44
CA GLN A 55 -5.47 -5.97 6.93
C GLN A 55 -4.66 -6.21 5.65
N ILE A 56 -3.86 -7.28 5.60
CA ILE A 56 -3.12 -7.67 4.38
C ILE A 56 -4.09 -7.87 3.22
N LYS A 57 -5.16 -8.63 3.44
CA LYS A 57 -6.19 -8.89 2.41
C LYS A 57 -6.89 -7.60 1.96
N VAL A 58 -7.27 -6.73 2.91
CA VAL A 58 -7.93 -5.45 2.61
C VAL A 58 -7.02 -4.56 1.78
N LEU A 59 -5.75 -4.39 2.18
CA LEU A 59 -4.79 -3.58 1.42
C LEU A 59 -4.56 -4.15 0.02
N ARG A 60 -4.40 -5.47 -0.11
CA ARG A 60 -4.26 -6.12 -1.41
C ARG A 60 -5.47 -5.82 -2.32
N GLN A 61 -6.69 -5.98 -1.80
CA GLN A 61 -7.92 -5.70 -2.53
C GLN A 61 -8.06 -4.21 -2.86
N GLN A 62 -7.67 -3.32 -1.94
CA GLN A 62 -7.66 -1.87 -2.15
C GLN A 62 -6.73 -1.47 -3.31
N ARG A 63 -5.66 -2.22 -3.54
CA ARG A 63 -4.73 -2.04 -4.67
C ARG A 63 -5.18 -2.76 -5.96
N GLY A 64 -6.32 -3.46 -5.94
CA GLY A 64 -6.78 -4.24 -7.10
C GLY A 64 -5.91 -5.45 -7.42
N LEU A 65 -5.04 -5.89 -6.50
CA LEU A 65 -4.09 -6.96 -6.74
C LEU A 65 -4.72 -8.33 -6.47
N THR A 66 -4.43 -9.31 -7.32
CA THR A 66 -4.59 -10.72 -7.03
C THR A 66 -3.52 -11.21 -6.05
N GLN A 67 -3.72 -12.37 -5.43
CA GLN A 67 -2.70 -12.97 -4.56
C GLN A 67 -1.42 -13.31 -5.34
N ALA A 68 -1.52 -13.64 -6.63
CA ALA A 68 -0.38 -13.93 -7.49
C ALA A 68 0.44 -12.66 -7.79
N GLU A 69 -0.23 -11.53 -8.05
CA GLU A 69 0.46 -10.24 -8.29
C GLU A 69 1.16 -9.74 -7.03
N LEU A 70 0.51 -9.84 -5.86
CA LEU A 70 1.19 -9.50 -4.60
C LEU A 70 2.39 -10.43 -4.35
N ALA A 71 2.26 -11.72 -4.69
CA ALA A 71 3.36 -12.67 -4.56
C ALA A 71 4.55 -12.28 -5.47
N ALA A 72 4.27 -11.89 -6.72
CA ALA A 72 5.28 -11.41 -7.65
C ALA A 72 5.98 -10.15 -7.13
N ALA A 73 5.23 -9.16 -6.63
CA ALA A 73 5.78 -7.93 -6.03
C ALA A 73 6.66 -8.20 -4.81
N MET A 74 6.37 -9.27 -4.05
CA MET A 74 7.14 -9.71 -2.89
C MET A 74 8.28 -10.69 -3.23
N GLY A 75 8.40 -11.15 -4.48
CA GLY A 75 9.35 -12.21 -4.86
C GLY A 75 9.07 -13.55 -4.18
N THR A 76 7.80 -13.89 -3.96
CA THR A 76 7.35 -15.13 -3.29
C THR A 76 6.33 -15.89 -4.13
N LYS A 77 5.82 -17.01 -3.59
CA LYS A 77 4.79 -17.85 -4.24
C LYS A 77 3.39 -17.44 -3.78
N GLN A 78 2.38 -17.57 -4.65
CA GLN A 78 0.98 -17.27 -4.33
C GLN A 78 0.48 -18.03 -3.07
N ALA A 79 0.91 -19.29 -2.88
CA ALA A 79 0.59 -20.06 -1.67
C ALA A 79 1.10 -19.41 -0.38
N ALA A 80 2.21 -18.67 -0.42
CA ALA A 80 2.70 -17.91 0.73
C ALA A 80 1.77 -16.74 1.06
N ILE A 81 1.26 -16.04 0.03
CA ILE A 81 0.27 -14.97 0.20
C ILE A 81 -1.04 -15.52 0.77
N SER A 82 -1.52 -16.66 0.25
CA SER A 82 -2.70 -17.32 0.78
C SER A 82 -2.56 -17.70 2.25
N ARG A 83 -1.35 -18.07 2.70
CA ARG A 83 -1.07 -18.40 4.10
C ARG A 83 -1.13 -17.15 4.99
N VAL A 84 -0.46 -16.06 4.59
CA VAL A 84 -0.41 -14.83 5.39
C VAL A 84 -1.73 -14.08 5.45
N GLU A 85 -2.67 -14.35 4.53
CA GLU A 85 -4.05 -13.82 4.56
C GLU A 85 -5.03 -14.71 5.34
N ASN A 86 -4.58 -15.86 5.85
CA ASN A 86 -5.44 -16.77 6.62
C ASN A 86 -5.55 -16.28 8.08
N VAL A 87 -6.77 -16.11 8.57
CA VAL A 87 -7.04 -15.68 9.96
C VAL A 87 -6.56 -16.66 11.03
N ASN A 88 -6.34 -17.93 10.67
CA ASN A 88 -5.78 -18.95 11.56
C ASN A 88 -4.25 -19.02 11.50
N TYR A 89 -3.61 -18.15 10.71
CA TYR A 89 -2.16 -18.05 10.68
C TYR A 89 -1.70 -17.04 11.74
N SER A 90 -0.65 -17.37 12.49
CA SER A 90 -0.21 -16.57 13.64
C SER A 90 1.29 -16.24 13.63
N SER A 91 1.98 -16.53 12.52
CA SER A 91 3.45 -16.56 12.48
C SER A 91 4.03 -15.68 11.39
N TRP A 92 4.02 -14.36 11.59
CA TRP A 92 4.73 -13.43 10.71
C TRP A 92 6.03 -12.95 11.33
N SER A 93 7.13 -13.06 10.59
CA SER A 93 8.35 -12.35 10.97
C SER A 93 8.16 -10.84 10.74
N VAL A 94 8.79 -10.00 11.56
CA VAL A 94 8.83 -8.55 11.35
C VAL A 94 9.41 -8.23 9.96
N ALA A 95 10.35 -9.04 9.45
CA ALA A 95 10.88 -8.88 8.10
C ALA A 95 9.80 -9.07 7.02
N THR A 96 8.94 -10.09 7.18
CA THR A 96 7.80 -10.32 6.28
C THR A 96 6.83 -9.15 6.29
N LEU A 97 6.48 -8.65 7.48
CA LEU A 97 5.58 -7.49 7.64
C LEU A 97 6.17 -6.22 7.00
N ARG A 98 7.49 -5.99 7.14
CA ARG A 98 8.17 -4.88 6.45
C ARG A 98 8.14 -5.03 4.93
N ASN A 99 8.30 -6.24 4.40
CA ASN A 99 8.24 -6.48 2.95
C ASN A 99 6.82 -6.26 2.39
N LEU A 100 5.80 -6.70 3.13
CA LEU A 100 4.40 -6.39 2.82
C LEU A 100 4.14 -4.87 2.82
N ALA A 101 4.62 -4.16 3.85
CA ALA A 101 4.48 -2.71 3.94
C ALA A 101 5.10 -2.00 2.71
N LYS A 102 6.30 -2.42 2.28
CA LYS A 102 6.93 -1.94 1.05
C LYS A 102 6.10 -2.23 -0.20
N ALA A 103 5.59 -3.45 -0.35
CA ALA A 103 4.75 -3.84 -1.49
C ALA A 103 3.46 -3.01 -1.56
N PHE A 104 2.87 -2.66 -0.42
CA PHE A 104 1.68 -1.80 -0.33
C PHE A 104 1.98 -0.30 -0.34
N ARG A 105 3.26 0.08 -0.30
CA ARG A 105 3.77 1.46 -0.21
C ARG A 105 3.25 2.20 1.02
N VAL A 106 3.26 1.51 2.16
CA VAL A 106 2.88 2.02 3.48
C VAL A 106 4.02 1.80 4.48
N ARG A 107 3.93 2.39 5.68
CA ARG A 107 4.86 2.15 6.79
C ARG A 107 4.35 1.06 7.74
N LEU A 108 5.26 0.28 8.32
CA LEU A 108 4.95 -0.61 9.44
C LEU A 108 5.02 0.19 10.75
N HIS A 109 4.05 -0.04 11.63
CA HIS A 109 4.00 0.53 12.99
C HIS A 109 3.74 -0.59 13.98
N ILE A 110 4.54 -0.68 15.05
CA ILE A 110 4.40 -1.68 16.12
C ILE A 110 4.53 -0.92 17.44
N SER A 111 3.56 -1.08 18.33
CA SER A 111 3.52 -0.49 19.67
C SER A 111 2.98 -1.52 20.67
N PHE A 112 3.32 -1.35 21.95
CA PHE A 112 2.66 -2.04 23.05
C PHE A 112 1.48 -1.20 23.53
N GLU A 113 0.32 -1.81 23.65
CA GLU A 113 -0.93 -1.13 24.02
C GLU A 113 -1.53 -1.73 25.30
N SER A 114 -2.40 -0.98 25.97
CA SER A 114 -3.14 -1.47 27.15
C SER A 114 -4.40 -2.23 26.74
N PHE A 115 -4.80 -3.26 27.50
CA PHE A 115 -6.05 -4.01 27.23
C PHE A 115 -7.31 -3.15 27.17
N GLY A 116 -7.31 -1.95 27.78
CA GLY A 116 -8.44 -1.03 27.76
C GLY A 116 -8.74 -0.41 26.39
N THR A 117 -7.79 -0.39 25.46
CA THR A 117 -8.01 0.13 24.09
C THR A 117 -8.72 -0.90 23.20
N LEU A 118 -8.41 -2.18 23.41
CA LEU A 118 -8.83 -3.29 22.56
C LEU A 118 -10.35 -3.41 22.35
N PRO A 119 -11.25 -3.25 23.36
CA PRO A 119 -12.69 -3.33 23.13
C PRO A 119 -13.21 -2.35 22.07
N ASN A 120 -12.64 -1.14 22.01
CA ASN A 120 -13.02 -0.13 21.01
C ASN A 120 -12.43 -0.45 19.63
N GLU A 121 -11.24 -1.04 19.58
CA GLU A 121 -10.62 -1.49 18.33
C GLU A 121 -11.43 -2.60 17.69
N VAL A 122 -11.82 -3.61 18.49
CA VAL A 122 -12.69 -4.72 18.07
C VAL A 122 -14.02 -4.20 17.55
N ASP A 123 -14.62 -3.24 18.27
CA ASP A 123 -15.90 -2.67 17.86
C ASP A 123 -15.84 -1.96 16.51
N ARG A 124 -14.76 -1.21 16.28
CA ARG A 124 -14.54 -0.46 15.04
C ARG A 124 -13.91 -1.31 13.94
N PHE A 125 -13.66 -2.60 14.18
CA PHE A 125 -12.98 -3.46 13.24
C PHE A 125 -13.82 -3.62 11.97
N GLY A 126 -13.29 -3.15 10.85
CA GLY A 126 -14.00 -3.15 9.58
C GLY A 126 -13.10 -2.74 8.42
N LYS A 127 -13.57 -2.95 7.18
CA LYS A 127 -12.77 -2.67 5.98
C LYS A 127 -12.25 -1.22 5.97
N GLN A 128 -13.12 -0.26 6.26
CA GLN A 128 -12.81 1.17 6.24
C GLN A 128 -11.70 1.53 7.25
N THR A 129 -11.67 0.88 8.42
CA THR A 129 -10.65 1.15 9.44
C THR A 129 -9.32 0.46 9.15
N LEU A 130 -9.28 -0.49 8.21
CA LEU A 130 -8.08 -1.24 7.79
C LEU A 130 -7.42 -0.69 6.52
N GLU A 131 -8.16 0.01 5.66
CA GLU A 131 -7.64 0.62 4.43
C GLU A 131 -6.57 1.70 4.72
N ARG A 132 -5.52 1.76 3.90
CA ARG A 132 -4.46 2.77 4.03
C ARG A 132 -4.10 3.31 2.64
N PRO A 133 -4.10 4.64 2.43
CA PRO A 133 -3.61 5.20 1.17
C PRO A 133 -2.13 4.81 0.97
N PRO A 134 -1.70 4.51 -0.26
CA PRO A 134 -0.28 4.35 -0.55
C PRO A 134 0.43 5.71 -0.41
N HIS A 135 1.75 5.68 -0.24
CA HIS A 135 2.57 6.89 -0.09
C HIS A 135 2.26 7.97 -1.15
N GLU A 136 2.18 7.60 -2.43
CA GLU A 136 1.90 8.52 -3.54
C GLU A 136 0.48 9.12 -3.54
N SER A 137 -0.43 8.63 -2.71
CA SER A 137 -1.79 9.15 -2.57
C SER A 137 -2.11 9.49 -1.12
N ASP A 138 -1.09 9.67 -0.28
CA ASP A 138 -1.25 10.04 1.13
C ASP A 138 -1.66 11.52 1.23
N PRO A 139 -2.91 11.83 1.63
CA PRO A 139 -3.40 13.21 1.67
C PRO A 139 -2.70 14.07 2.73
N ALA A 140 -2.03 13.47 3.71
CA ALA A 140 -1.25 14.20 4.69
C ALA A 140 0.11 14.66 4.14
N LEU A 141 0.64 13.97 3.11
CA LEU A 141 1.88 14.32 2.43
C LEU A 141 1.66 15.22 1.21
N TRP A 142 0.62 14.93 0.44
CA TRP A 142 0.28 15.65 -0.79
C TRP A 142 -0.95 16.52 -0.55
N ARG A 143 -0.76 17.79 -0.18
CA ARG A 143 -1.89 18.72 -0.11
C ARG A 143 -2.41 18.96 -1.53
N GLN A 144 -3.70 19.25 -1.66
CA GLN A 144 -4.31 19.53 -2.96
C GLN A 144 -3.66 20.73 -3.70
N ASP A 145 -2.93 21.59 -2.97
CA ASP A 145 -2.19 22.72 -3.53
C ASP A 145 -0.77 22.37 -4.02
N ASP A 146 -0.27 21.16 -3.70
CA ASP A 146 1.11 20.72 -4.01
C ASP A 146 1.22 19.95 -5.33
N VAL A 147 0.12 19.74 -6.07
CA VAL A 147 0.20 19.30 -7.47
C VAL A 147 0.76 20.46 -8.30
N PRO A 148 1.99 20.36 -8.84
CA PRO A 148 2.40 21.27 -9.90
C PRO A 148 1.36 21.09 -10.99
N GLY A 149 0.67 22.20 -11.31
CA GLY A 149 -0.57 22.20 -12.05
C GLY A 149 -0.56 21.23 -13.22
N GLU A 150 -1.73 20.68 -13.51
CA GLU A 150 -2.07 20.09 -14.80
C GLU A 150 -1.11 20.65 -15.86
N THR A 151 -0.28 19.78 -16.42
CA THR A 151 0.42 20.12 -17.65
C THR A 151 -0.70 20.42 -18.63
N LYS A 152 -1.08 21.69 -18.70
CA LYS A 152 -2.03 22.23 -19.66
C LYS A 152 -1.38 21.88 -20.98
N VAL A 153 -1.85 20.81 -21.61
CA VAL A 153 -1.41 20.40 -22.93
C VAL A 153 -1.58 21.67 -23.76
N LEU A 154 -0.46 22.28 -24.11
CA LEU A 154 -0.43 23.47 -24.95
C LEU A 154 -0.87 22.97 -26.32
N ILE A 155 -2.19 22.93 -26.54
CA ILE A 155 -2.77 22.79 -27.86
C ILE A 155 -2.31 24.06 -28.59
N MET A 156 -1.20 23.94 -29.33
CA MET A 156 -0.81 24.97 -30.28
C MET A 156 -2.00 25.16 -31.23
N PRO A 157 -2.49 26.39 -31.44
CA PRO A 157 -3.49 26.62 -32.46
C PRO A 157 -2.92 26.18 -33.82
N PRO A 158 -3.76 25.67 -34.74
CA PRO A 158 -3.30 25.28 -36.06
C PRO A 158 -2.61 26.47 -36.71
N VAL A 159 -1.34 26.30 -37.07
CA VAL A 159 -0.59 27.28 -37.84
C VAL A 159 -1.37 27.54 -39.12
N ALA A 160 -1.94 28.74 -39.24
CA ALA A 160 -2.60 29.17 -40.46
C ALA A 160 -1.57 29.15 -41.59
N SER A 161 -1.81 28.30 -42.59
CA SER A 161 -1.02 28.24 -43.81
C SER A 161 -1.08 29.59 -44.51
N ARG A 162 0.00 30.37 -44.40
CA ARG A 162 0.19 31.58 -45.17
C ARG A 162 0.71 31.16 -46.54
N THR A 163 -0.20 31.04 -47.51
CA THR A 163 0.15 30.97 -48.93
C THR A 163 0.81 32.30 -49.31
N GLU A 164 2.13 32.38 -49.17
CA GLU A 164 2.92 33.39 -49.88
C GLU A 164 3.31 32.80 -51.23
N MET A 165 2.65 33.32 -52.28
CA MET A 165 3.06 33.14 -53.66
C MET A 165 4.49 33.70 -53.81
N PHE A 166 5.46 32.82 -54.02
CA PHE A 166 6.78 33.23 -54.50
C PHE A 166 6.74 33.38 -56.03
N PRO A 167 7.22 34.50 -56.60
CA PRO A 167 7.32 34.67 -58.04
C PRO A 167 8.43 33.79 -58.61
N MET A 168 8.20 33.27 -59.81
CA MET A 168 9.15 32.44 -60.54
C MET A 168 10.47 33.19 -60.78
N MET A 169 11.58 32.61 -60.33
CA MET A 169 12.92 32.95 -60.82
C MET A 169 13.54 31.72 -61.47
N VAL A 170 13.92 31.92 -62.73
CA VAL A 170 14.57 30.97 -63.63
C VAL A 170 16.05 30.87 -63.26
N GLY A 171 16.59 29.66 -63.18
CA GLY A 171 18.01 29.43 -63.44
C GLY A 171 18.85 28.79 -62.33
N THR A 172 19.43 27.64 -62.68
CA THR A 172 20.61 26.95 -62.12
C THR A 172 20.42 26.14 -60.84
N ARG A 173 20.62 24.82 -60.97
CA ARG A 173 20.68 23.84 -59.87
C ARG A 173 22.02 24.00 -59.13
N PRO A 174 22.05 24.15 -57.80
CA PRO A 174 23.28 23.99 -57.05
C PRO A 174 23.50 22.50 -56.73
N VAL A 175 24.73 22.03 -57.02
CA VAL A 175 25.24 20.70 -56.67
C VAL A 175 25.38 20.59 -55.15
N ILE A 176 24.80 19.56 -54.55
CA ILE A 176 24.88 19.28 -53.11
C ILE A 176 26.19 18.51 -52.84
N PRO A 177 27.15 19.02 -52.07
CA PRO A 177 28.32 18.24 -51.69
C PRO A 177 27.97 17.28 -50.53
N HIS A 178 28.17 15.99 -50.75
CA HIS A 178 28.06 14.95 -49.73
C HIS A 178 29.27 15.04 -48.77
N LYS A 179 29.02 15.17 -47.46
CA LYS A 179 30.05 14.94 -46.43
C LYS A 179 29.97 13.48 -45.94
N PRO A 180 31.11 12.82 -45.68
CA PRO A 180 31.15 11.41 -45.32
C PRO A 180 30.65 11.15 -43.90
N VAL A 181 29.97 10.01 -43.73
CA VAL A 181 29.52 9.45 -42.46
C VAL A 181 30.73 9.07 -41.61
N SER A 182 30.83 9.64 -40.40
CA SER A 182 31.86 9.31 -39.42
C SER A 182 31.35 8.24 -38.44
N THR A 183 32.10 7.14 -38.41
CA THR A 183 31.90 5.95 -37.60
C THR A 183 32.42 6.11 -36.18
N ALA A 184 31.68 5.52 -35.23
CA ALA A 184 32.05 5.11 -33.88
C ALA A 184 32.30 6.20 -32.81
N SER A 185 31.47 6.17 -31.76
CA SER A 185 31.97 6.38 -30.41
C SER A 185 31.28 5.42 -29.43
N ARG A 186 32.11 4.58 -28.82
CA ARG A 186 31.78 3.50 -27.90
C ARG A 186 31.68 4.11 -26.51
N MET A 187 30.48 4.19 -25.96
CA MET A 187 30.25 4.79 -24.64
C MET A 187 30.69 3.80 -23.55
N THR A 188 31.81 4.10 -22.91
CA THR A 188 32.32 3.43 -21.71
C THR A 188 31.45 3.81 -20.51
N ILE A 189 30.94 2.80 -19.82
CA ILE A 189 30.25 2.91 -18.53
C ILE A 189 31.32 2.92 -17.43
N GLU A 190 31.41 4.02 -16.68
CA GLU A 190 32.22 4.09 -15.46
C GLU A 190 31.44 3.42 -14.31
N THR A 191 31.99 2.32 -13.79
CA THR A 191 31.53 1.68 -12.56
C THR A 191 32.15 2.41 -11.37
N THR A 192 31.35 3.14 -10.59
CA THR A 192 31.77 3.63 -9.27
C THR A 192 31.68 2.46 -8.27
N THR A 193 32.82 1.91 -7.89
CA THR A 193 32.95 0.99 -6.74
C THR A 193 33.10 1.79 -5.46
N TYR A 194 32.20 1.57 -4.48
CA TYR A 194 32.35 2.08 -3.13
C TYR A 194 33.10 1.04 -2.29
N GLU A 195 34.34 1.35 -1.89
CA GLU A 195 35.03 0.58 -0.85
C GLU A 195 34.49 0.97 0.53
N THR A 196 33.94 -0.02 1.24
CA THR A 196 33.60 0.11 2.67
C THR A 196 34.80 -0.38 3.48
N THR A 197 35.53 0.54 4.11
CA THR A 197 36.57 0.19 5.09
C THR A 197 35.92 -0.15 6.43
N PHE A 198 35.89 -1.44 6.80
CA PHE A 198 35.52 -1.89 8.13
C PHE A 198 36.78 -2.03 8.99
N SER A 199 36.96 -1.10 9.94
CA SER A 199 38.08 -1.10 10.87
C SER A 199 37.76 -1.97 12.09
N VAL A 200 38.42 -3.11 12.21
CA VAL A 200 38.36 -4.00 13.38
C VAL A 200 39.14 -3.37 14.52
N GLY A 201 38.43 -2.89 15.54
CA GLY A 201 39.01 -2.51 16.83
C GLY A 201 39.05 -3.71 17.77
N LYS A 202 40.26 -4.21 18.07
CA LYS A 202 40.52 -5.09 19.22
C LYS A 202 40.43 -4.28 20.52
N LYS A 203 39.64 -4.75 21.48
CA LYS A 203 39.99 -4.88 22.90
C LYS A 203 38.99 -5.79 23.59
#